data_AF-A0A970NR41-F1
#
_entry.id   AF-A0A970NR41-F1
#
_cell.length_a   1.000
_cell.length_b   1.000
_cell.length_c   1.000
_cell.angle_alpha   90.00
_cell.angle_beta   90.00
_cell.angle_gamma   90.00
#
_symmetry.space_group_name_H-M   'P 1'
#
loop_
_entity.id
_entity.type
_entity.pdbx_description
1 polymer ?
#
loop_
_entity_poly.entity_id
_entity_poly.type
_entity_poly.pdbx_seq_one_letter_code
_entity_poly.pdbx_strand_id
1 'polypeptide(L)' 'WRTFNELPNLDTVILESKFPTDSPFGSVGIGEITGASGPAAVIMAIENALGGIEFNEYPVTPDKVLEALGKA' A
#
# COMPACT_ATOMS: atom_id res chain seq x y z
N TRP A 1 4.64 1.21 15.20
CA TRP A 1 4.53 2.64 14.85
C TRP A 1 5.92 3.08 14.41
N ARG A 2 6.02 3.85 13.32
CA ARG A 2 7.30 4.32 12.78
C ARG A 2 7.53 5.78 13.12
N THR A 3 8.78 6.20 13.22
CA THR A 3 9.12 7.60 13.47
C THR A 3 8.89 8.44 12.22
N PHE A 4 8.79 9.77 12.36
CA PHE A 4 8.60 10.67 11.22
C PHE A 4 9.70 10.52 10.16
N ASN A 5 10.94 10.22 10.57
CA ASN A 5 12.07 10.04 9.66
C ASN A 5 11.98 8.77 8.81
N GLU A 6 11.10 7.82 9.16
CA GLU A 6 10.89 6.58 8.43
C GLU A 6 9.68 6.65 7.49
N LEU A 7 9.02 7.81 7.41
CA LEU A 7 7.97 8.02 6.42
C LEU A 7 8.61 8.21 5.04
N PRO A 8 8.14 7.50 4.01
CA PRO A 8 8.55 7.79 2.64
C PRO A 8 7.98 9.15 2.21
N ASN A 9 8.51 9.69 1.12
CA ASN A 9 7.83 10.78 0.42
C ASN A 9 6.46 10.28 -0.07
N LEU A 10 5.42 11.06 0.21
CA LEU A 10 4.04 10.75 -0.18
C LEU A 10 3.59 11.74 -1.23
N ASP A 11 3.49 11.27 -2.47
CA ASP A 11 2.83 12.01 -3.54
C ASP A 11 1.34 11.71 -3.50
N THR A 12 0.52 12.75 -3.55
CA THR A 12 -0.95 12.61 -3.50
C THR A 12 -1.56 13.25 -4.74
N VAL A 13 -2.64 12.64 -5.23
CA VAL A 13 -3.41 13.15 -6.37
C VAL A 13 -4.89 13.07 -6.02
N ILE A 14 -5.63 14.11 -6.39
CA ILE A 14 -7.09 14.14 -6.32
C ILE A 14 -7.59 13.90 -7.73
N LEU A 15 -8.27 12.77 -7.92
CA LEU A 15 -8.92 12.41 -9.18
C LEU A 15 -10.42 12.44 -8.98
N GLU A 16 -11.10 13.19 -9.85
CA GLU A 16 -12.55 13.30 -9.84
C GLU A 16 -13.15 12.35 -10.86
N SER A 17 -14.27 11.74 -10.49
CA SER A 17 -15.05 10.88 -11.36
C SER A 17 -16.52 11.03 -11.01
N LYS A 18 -17.40 10.95 -12.02
CA LYS A 18 -18.84 11.07 -11.81
C LYS A 18 -19.40 9.71 -11.40
N PHE A 19 -19.73 9.58 -10.12
CA PHE A 19 -20.45 8.44 -9.59
C PHE A 19 -21.90 8.83 -9.29
N PRO A 20 -22.88 7.92 -9.49
CA PRO A 20 -24.23 8.14 -9.00
C PRO A 20 -24.19 8.07 -7.46
N THR A 21 -24.27 9.23 -6.81
CA THR A 21 -24.31 9.35 -5.35
C THR A 21 -25.48 10.22 -4.94
N ASP A 22 -26.07 9.96 -3.77
CA ASP A 22 -27.11 10.81 -3.18
C ASP A 22 -26.55 12.12 -2.59
N SER A 23 -25.22 12.30 -2.59
CA SER A 23 -24.60 13.56 -2.17
C SER A 23 -24.95 14.69 -3.14
N PRO A 24 -25.42 15.86 -2.65
CA PRO A 24 -25.78 17.01 -3.49
C PRO A 24 -24.65 17.49 -4.41
N PHE A 25 -23.39 17.22 -4.04
CA PHE A 25 -22.21 17.63 -4.77
C PHE A 25 -21.43 16.44 -5.37
N GLY A 26 -21.99 15.24 -5.37
CA GLY A 26 -21.31 14.05 -5.91
C GLY A 26 -20.14 13.54 -5.03
N SER A 27 -20.09 13.94 -3.75
CA SER A 27 -18.97 13.60 -2.87
C SER A 27 -18.97 12.13 -2.45
N VAL A 28 -17.77 11.56 -2.30
CA VAL A 28 -17.56 10.22 -1.75
C VAL A 28 -16.59 10.29 -0.56
N GLY A 29 -16.80 9.45 0.45
CA GLY A 29 -15.89 9.36 1.61
C GLY A 29 -14.58 8.66 1.24
N ILE A 30 -13.44 9.27 1.60
CA ILE A 30 -12.10 8.77 1.24
C ILE A 30 -11.22 8.40 2.44
N GLY A 31 -11.72 8.57 3.67
CA GLY A 31 -10.92 8.43 4.90
C GLY A 31 -10.26 7.07 5.07
N GLU A 32 -10.99 5.99 4.77
CA GLU A 32 -10.45 4.62 4.85
C GLU A 32 -9.74 4.20 3.56
N ILE A 33 -10.35 4.49 2.40
CA ILE A 33 -9.90 4.01 1.09
C ILE A 33 -8.47 4.49 0.78
N THR A 34 -8.14 5.74 1.13
CA THR A 34 -6.82 6.32 0.85
C THR A 34 -5.68 5.57 1.55
N GLY A 35 -5.94 5.05 2.76
CA GLY A 35 -4.95 4.29 3.53
C GLY A 35 -5.04 2.78 3.34
N ALA A 36 -6.22 2.25 2.99
CA ALA A 36 -6.49 0.82 2.93
C ALA A 36 -5.66 0.08 1.89
N SER A 37 -5.32 0.72 0.77
CA SER A 37 -4.52 0.12 -0.31
C SER A 37 -3.01 0.08 0.01
N GLY A 38 -2.55 0.86 0.99
CA GLY A 38 -1.13 1.02 1.29
C GLY A 38 -0.39 -0.29 1.59
N PRO A 39 -0.85 -1.14 2.52
CA PRO A 39 -0.16 -2.39 2.84
C PRO A 39 -0.03 -3.34 1.65
N ALA A 40 -1.11 -3.50 0.87
CA ALA A 40 -1.11 -4.36 -0.32
C ALA A 40 -0.17 -3.81 -1.40
N ALA A 41 -0.16 -2.50 -1.64
CA ALA A 41 0.73 -1.87 -2.60
C ALA A 41 2.21 -2.05 -2.22
N VAL A 42 2.54 -1.98 -0.93
CA VAL A 42 3.91 -2.22 -0.44
C VAL A 42 4.32 -3.69 -0.62
N ILE A 43 3.43 -4.65 -0.32
CA ILE A 43 3.70 -6.07 -0.55
C ILE A 43 3.96 -6.34 -2.04
N MET A 44 3.07 -5.88 -2.93
CA MET A 44 3.26 -6.06 -4.37
C MET A 44 4.57 -5.44 -4.88
N ALA A 45 5.01 -4.31 -4.30
CA ALA A 45 6.30 -3.71 -4.63
C ALA A 45 7.48 -4.61 -4.21
N ILE A 46 7.40 -5.25 -3.04
CA ILE A 46 8.39 -6.23 -2.57
C ILE A 46 8.42 -7.46 -3.48
N GLU A 47 7.26 -8.04 -3.80
CA GLU A 47 7.13 -9.20 -4.69
C GLU A 47 7.73 -8.91 -6.07
N ASN A 48 7.40 -7.76 -6.64
CA ASN A 48 7.96 -7.29 -7.92
C ASN A 48 9.48 -7.14 -7.84
N ALA A 49 10.02 -6.58 -6.74
CA ALA A 49 11.46 -6.44 -6.56
C ALA A 49 12.20 -7.78 -6.42
N LEU A 50 11.51 -8.82 -5.94
CA LEU A 50 12.06 -10.16 -5.76
C LEU A 50 11.81 -11.09 -6.95
N GLY A 51 11.34 -10.55 -8.08
CA GLY A 51 11.14 -11.32 -9.31
C GLY A 51 9.87 -12.18 -9.30
N GLY A 52 8.84 -11.75 -8.54
CA GLY A 52 7.54 -12.42 -8.49
C GLY A 52 7.40 -13.48 -7.41
N ILE A 53 8.28 -13.49 -6.40
CA ILE A 53 8.10 -14.32 -5.20
C ILE A 53 6.97 -13.71 -4.38
N GLU A 54 5.89 -14.45 -4.19
CA GLU A 54 4.68 -14.00 -3.48
C GLU A 54 4.81 -14.07 -1.95
N PHE A 55 4.24 -13.09 -1.25
CA PHE A 55 4.13 -13.06 0.21
C PHE A 55 2.66 -13.04 0.64
N ASN A 56 2.19 -14.15 1.20
CA ASN A 56 0.82 -14.28 1.72
C ASN A 56 0.69 -13.97 3.22
N GLU A 57 1.72 -13.37 3.81
CA GLU A 57 1.77 -13.06 5.23
C GLU A 57 2.19 -11.61 5.49
N TYR A 58 1.54 -10.98 6.47
CA TYR A 58 1.82 -9.62 6.89
C TYR A 58 2.16 -9.56 8.38
N PRO A 59 3.19 -8.79 8.81
CA PRO A 59 4.10 -7.98 7.99
C PRO A 59 5.17 -8.81 7.26
N VAL A 60 5.69 -8.25 6.16
CA VAL A 60 6.89 -8.75 5.47
C VAL A 60 8.11 -8.15 6.15
N THR A 61 8.70 -8.89 7.08
CA THR A 61 9.88 -8.48 7.85
C THR A 61 11.18 -8.83 7.11
N PRO A 62 12.33 -8.21 7.47
CA PRO A 62 13.61 -8.47 6.79
C PRO A 62 14.03 -9.94 6.76
N ASP A 63 13.72 -10.72 7.81
CA ASP A 63 13.98 -12.17 7.87
C ASP A 63 13.22 -12.93 6.77
N LYS A 64 11.94 -12.63 6.54
CA LYS A 64 11.16 -13.23 5.44
C LYS A 64 11.73 -12.87 4.07
N VAL A 65 12.27 -11.66 3.92
CA VAL A 65 12.95 -11.23 2.69
C VAL A 65 14.25 -12.01 2.48
N LEU A 66 15.03 -12.24 3.55
CA LEU A 66 16.26 -13.04 3.47
C LEU A 66 15.98 -14.51 3.17
N GLU A 67 14.93 -15.08 3.76
CA GLU A 67 14.46 -16.43 3.47
C GLU A 67 14.06 -16.58 2.00
N ALA A 68 13.24 -15.65 1.48
CA ALA A 68 12.85 -15.62 0.07
C ALA A 68 14.06 -15.53 -0.89
N LEU A 69 15.14 -14.88 -0.46
CA LEU A 69 16.38 -14.78 -1.22
C LEU A 69 17.32 -15.98 -1.07
N GLY A 70 16.99 -16.97 -0.23
CA GLY A 70 17.86 -18.10 0.09
C GLY A 70 19.12 -17.68 0.87
N LYS A 71 19.02 -16.63 1.69
CA LYS A 71 20.13 -16.02 2.46
C LYS A 71 19.91 -16.05 3.98
N ALA A 72 18.87 -16.73 4.43
CA ALA A 72 18.59 -16.95 5.85
C ALA A 72 19.42 -18.13 6.40
#